data_AF-K0ID75-F1
#
_entry.id   AF-K0ID75-F1
#
_cell.length_a   1.000
_cell.length_b   1.000
_cell.length_c   1.000
_cell.angle_alpha   90.00
_cell.angle_beta   90.00
_cell.angle_gamma   90.00
#
_symmetry.space_group_name_H-M   'P 1'
#
loop_
_entity.id
_entity.type
_entity.pdbx_description
1 polymer ?
#
loop_
_entity_poly.entity_id
_entity_poly.type
_entity_poly.pdbx_seq_one_letter_code
_entity_poly.pdbx_strand_id
1 'polypeptide(L)'
;MLGSRDYARLIISAMADGKPKSAQDIVNATSLERSKVWTALSKLWRAGLVLRTDRPVSENCKKFRGRHGATSNTRLYHLYVLNGDSTEPQDYSIDGRRFVRFSSEYSDKRGSKGEKSKARLILNFLKDNSDRAFYSTEIYNALKDRGVKMPDVMTAARRYERKGLLYIRGYQTHDSCSPFAEGYLVTWIDSSNKDETSALKDAVAKTNQALSNKASTNPVVERVLAIRNTTIAESELGRLVSFNLIRDKLGTTENEANTAVARAMQLYPGIKEVKLFGNFRYYYHESSMNGEVLNAALEMAKNYIRMSKGRANRIGHNWEACVEWFIDKFTVGAEFRMQNHRNNGNDGRMDPRRITLHLIKSVGDRRQNAEVDRVWTVTPSVFAKPITYVLECKWGIVRRKDLDDFFNVLKWSTDFGVDTPEGRQVKNGVIGVFAAGAFEDIHIKVNGKDGTEGEKITLAQYASRLNVQLLRASDFNQKLHDRQVPKEVTVQKICRAARNENDVRRMLDAIWDKPENAVKVLSDAITANSDVYRFEEELEEGKGKEKREVLPTELPSTAAAEV
;
A
#
# COMPACT_ATOMS: atom_id res chain seq x y z
N MET A 1 -61.16 22.09 24.76
CA MET A 1 -59.94 21.29 24.98
C MET A 1 -60.39 19.88 25.36
N LEU A 2 -60.12 18.88 24.54
CA LEU A 2 -60.48 17.48 24.81
C LEU A 2 -59.59 16.89 25.91
N GLY A 3 -60.15 16.05 26.79
CA GLY A 3 -59.44 15.43 27.91
C GLY A 3 -58.60 14.21 27.48
N SER A 4 -57.71 13.73 28.36
CA SER A 4 -56.83 12.57 28.05
C SER A 4 -57.60 11.28 27.68
N ARG A 5 -58.86 11.15 28.11
CA ARG A 5 -59.74 10.02 27.76
C ARG A 5 -60.35 10.17 26.36
N ASP A 6 -60.57 11.39 25.89
CA ASP A 6 -61.17 11.65 24.58
C ASP A 6 -60.16 11.37 23.45
N TYR A 7 -58.88 11.68 23.66
CA TYR A 7 -57.81 11.33 22.72
C TYR A 7 -57.65 9.82 22.55
N ALA A 8 -57.76 9.05 23.63
CA ALA A 8 -57.69 7.59 23.58
C ALA A 8 -58.83 7.00 22.75
N ARG A 9 -60.06 7.51 22.91
CA ARG A 9 -61.23 7.07 22.12
C ARG A 9 -61.05 7.37 20.64
N LEU A 10 -60.59 8.57 20.28
CA LEU A 10 -60.34 8.95 18.89
C LEU A 10 -59.26 8.08 18.24
N ILE A 11 -58.18 7.80 18.97
CA ILE A 11 -57.10 6.94 18.50
C ILE A 11 -57.57 5.50 18.30
N ILE A 12 -58.33 4.94 19.26
CA ILE A 12 -58.92 3.60 19.14
C ILE A 12 -59.87 3.54 17.93
N SER A 13 -60.74 4.53 17.77
CA SER A 13 -61.65 4.61 16.61
C SER A 13 -60.88 4.68 15.28
N ALA A 14 -59.75 5.38 15.23
CA ALA A 14 -58.92 5.47 14.02
C ALA A 14 -58.23 4.15 13.65
N MET A 15 -58.12 3.19 14.58
CA MET A 15 -57.53 1.86 14.40
C MET A 15 -58.57 0.73 14.38
N ALA A 16 -59.87 1.07 14.38
CA ALA A 16 -60.97 0.09 14.42
C ALA A 16 -61.06 -0.80 13.17
N ASP A 17 -60.40 -0.41 12.07
CA ASP A 17 -60.30 -1.20 10.83
C ASP A 17 -59.35 -2.41 10.96
N GLY A 18 -58.71 -2.61 12.11
CA GLY A 18 -57.82 -3.73 12.39
C GLY A 18 -56.49 -3.68 11.64
N LYS A 19 -56.24 -2.64 10.85
CA LYS A 19 -55.03 -2.51 10.04
C LYS A 19 -53.90 -1.86 10.86
N PRO A 20 -52.63 -2.30 10.70
CA PRO A 20 -51.51 -1.63 11.33
C PRO A 20 -51.34 -0.17 10.86
N LYS A 21 -51.24 0.77 11.80
CA LYS A 21 -51.09 2.20 11.50
C LYS A 21 -49.87 2.81 12.16
N SER A 22 -49.19 3.73 11.48
CA SER A 22 -48.13 4.53 12.09
C SER A 22 -48.74 5.63 12.95
N ALA A 23 -47.95 6.19 13.88
CA ALA A 23 -48.38 7.36 14.63
C ALA A 23 -48.73 8.55 13.72
N GLN A 24 -48.12 8.65 12.53
CA GLN A 24 -48.45 9.71 11.57
C GLN A 24 -49.79 9.46 10.88
N ASP A 25 -50.13 8.21 10.55
CA ASP A 25 -51.43 7.85 9.97
C ASP A 25 -52.56 8.17 10.94
N ILE A 26 -52.34 7.91 12.23
CA ILE A 26 -53.28 8.23 13.31
C ILE A 26 -53.41 9.76 13.47
N VAL A 27 -52.31 10.51 13.40
CA VAL A 27 -52.36 11.98 13.39
C VAL A 27 -53.18 12.49 12.20
N ASN A 28 -52.98 11.94 11.01
CA ASN A 28 -53.72 12.35 9.81
C ASN A 28 -55.21 11.99 9.89
N ALA A 29 -55.55 10.83 10.47
CA ALA A 29 -56.93 10.36 10.59
C ALA A 29 -57.73 11.06 11.71
N THR A 30 -57.05 11.55 12.76
CA THR A 30 -57.70 12.16 13.93
C THR A 30 -57.54 13.68 14.01
N SER A 31 -56.68 14.27 13.18
CA SER A 31 -56.29 15.68 13.23
C SER A 31 -55.73 16.15 14.58
N LEU A 32 -55.27 15.20 15.42
CA LEU A 32 -54.71 15.49 16.73
C LEU A 32 -53.26 15.97 16.63
N GLU A 33 -52.85 16.79 17.60
CA GLU A 33 -51.47 17.21 17.70
C GLU A 33 -50.54 16.02 17.94
N ARG A 34 -49.44 15.98 17.19
CA ARG A 34 -48.44 14.91 17.19
C ARG A 34 -47.97 14.49 18.58
N SER A 35 -47.63 15.47 19.41
CA SER A 35 -47.16 15.26 20.79
C SER A 35 -48.19 14.50 21.63
N LYS A 36 -49.48 14.79 21.43
CA LYS A 36 -50.62 14.16 22.11
C LYS A 36 -50.82 12.73 21.63
N VAL A 37 -50.74 12.49 20.32
CA VAL A 37 -50.86 11.14 19.75
C VAL A 37 -49.75 10.22 20.26
N TRP A 38 -48.49 10.66 20.25
CA TRP A 38 -47.38 9.85 20.78
C TRP A 38 -47.53 9.55 22.27
N THR A 39 -47.93 10.54 23.07
CA THR A 39 -48.15 10.36 24.50
C THR A 39 -49.29 9.38 24.76
N ALA A 40 -50.40 9.51 24.02
CA ALA A 40 -51.56 8.63 24.15
C ALA A 40 -51.26 7.20 23.70
N LEU A 41 -50.60 7.00 22.56
CA LEU A 41 -50.14 5.68 22.10
C LEU A 41 -49.20 5.01 23.10
N SER A 42 -48.28 5.78 23.69
CA SER A 42 -47.37 5.27 24.71
C SER A 42 -48.10 4.83 25.99
N LYS A 43 -49.20 5.51 26.35
CA LYS A 43 -50.07 5.10 27.46
C LYS A 43 -50.91 3.88 27.10
N LEU A 44 -51.51 3.85 25.91
CA LEU A 44 -52.32 2.73 25.43
C LEU A 44 -51.50 1.45 25.30
N TRP A 45 -50.25 1.55 24.85
CA TRP A 45 -49.34 0.40 24.73
C TRP A 45 -48.94 -0.15 26.10
N ARG A 46 -48.64 0.74 27.06
CA ARG A 46 -48.39 0.35 28.46
C ARG A 46 -49.62 -0.25 29.15
N ALA A 47 -50.81 0.21 28.78
CA ALA A 47 -52.08 -0.32 29.26
C ALA A 47 -52.50 -1.63 28.57
N GLY A 48 -51.74 -2.10 27.57
CA GLY A 48 -52.04 -3.33 26.83
C GLY A 48 -53.22 -3.22 25.85
N LEU A 49 -53.73 -2.02 25.59
CA LEU A 49 -54.87 -1.78 24.69
C LEU A 49 -54.47 -1.74 23.21
N VAL A 50 -53.19 -1.48 22.94
CA VAL A 50 -52.61 -1.54 21.59
C VAL A 50 -51.34 -2.37 21.63
N LEU A 51 -51.03 -3.04 20.53
CA LEU A 51 -49.75 -3.69 20.29
C LEU A 51 -48.87 -2.80 19.41
N ARG A 52 -47.56 -2.94 19.53
CA ARG A 52 -46.57 -2.18 18.74
C ARG A 52 -45.59 -3.14 18.06
N THR A 53 -45.08 -2.82 16.88
CA THR A 53 -44.00 -3.64 16.28
C THR A 53 -42.80 -3.76 17.22
N ASP A 54 -42.19 -4.95 17.28
CA ASP A 54 -40.99 -5.23 18.09
C ASP A 54 -39.77 -4.42 17.59
N ARG A 55 -39.66 -4.26 16.27
CA ARG A 55 -38.65 -3.46 15.58
C ARG A 55 -39.29 -2.30 14.82
N PRO A 56 -38.61 -1.15 14.72
CA PRO A 56 -39.09 -0.04 13.91
C PRO A 56 -38.99 -0.39 12.42
N VAL A 57 -39.98 0.07 11.66
CA VAL A 57 -40.03 0.01 10.20
C VAL A 57 -39.15 1.13 9.65
N SER A 58 -38.33 0.80 8.65
CA SER A 58 -37.44 1.74 7.97
C SER A 58 -38.01 2.13 6.62
N GLU A 59 -38.16 3.43 6.38
CA GLU A 59 -38.65 3.98 5.12
C GLU A 59 -37.73 5.11 4.65
N ASN A 60 -37.25 5.02 3.41
CA ASN A 60 -36.41 6.06 2.82
C ASN A 60 -37.29 7.18 2.24
N CYS A 61 -37.35 8.32 2.92
CA CYS A 61 -38.07 9.49 2.43
C CYS A 61 -37.14 10.42 1.66
N LYS A 62 -37.29 10.48 0.33
CA LYS A 62 -36.64 11.47 -0.52
C LYS A 62 -37.55 12.69 -0.66
N LYS A 63 -37.14 13.83 -0.11
CA LYS A 63 -37.82 15.12 -0.28
C LYS A 63 -37.01 16.01 -1.21
N PHE A 64 -37.59 16.33 -2.36
CA PHE A 64 -37.02 17.31 -3.29
C PHE A 64 -37.23 18.73 -2.72
N ARG A 65 -36.14 19.50 -2.57
CA ARG A 65 -36.14 20.86 -2.02
C ARG A 65 -35.74 21.91 -3.07
N GLY A 66 -36.14 21.70 -4.33
CA GLY A 66 -35.84 22.63 -5.42
C GLY A 66 -34.33 22.83 -5.61
N ARG A 67 -33.87 24.09 -5.64
CA ARG A 67 -32.44 24.45 -5.88
C ARG A 67 -31.45 23.94 -4.82
N HIS A 68 -31.92 23.54 -3.64
CA HIS A 68 -31.07 22.93 -2.59
C HIS A 68 -30.92 21.41 -2.77
N GLY A 69 -31.36 20.85 -3.89
CA GLY A 69 -31.25 19.43 -4.22
C GLY A 69 -32.30 18.56 -3.53
N ALA A 70 -32.02 17.25 -3.48
CA ALA A 70 -32.86 16.27 -2.80
C ALA A 70 -32.25 15.90 -1.45
N THR A 71 -33.05 15.95 -0.39
CA THR A 71 -32.67 15.42 0.93
C THR A 71 -33.29 14.04 1.08
N SER A 72 -32.46 13.03 1.35
CA SER A 72 -32.91 11.68 1.68
C SER A 72 -32.75 11.48 3.18
N ASN A 73 -33.84 11.18 3.88
CA ASN A 73 -33.81 10.80 5.29
C ASN A 73 -34.50 9.46 5.45
N THR A 74 -33.79 8.49 6.03
CA THR A 74 -34.40 7.24 6.48
C THR A 74 -35.20 7.51 7.74
N ARG A 75 -36.52 7.33 7.68
CA ARG A 75 -37.41 7.43 8.82
C ARG A 75 -37.58 6.06 9.46
N LEU A 76 -37.43 6.02 10.77
CA LEU A 76 -37.73 4.86 11.60
C LEU A 76 -39.01 5.14 12.38
N TYR A 77 -40.01 4.27 12.26
CA TYR A 77 -41.26 4.39 13.02
C TYR A 77 -41.84 3.03 13.36
N HIS A 78 -42.64 2.96 14.42
CA HIS A 78 -43.38 1.75 14.78
C HIS A 78 -44.80 1.80 14.22
N LEU A 79 -45.36 0.62 13.92
CA LEU A 79 -46.79 0.46 13.66
C LEU A 79 -47.50 0.00 14.93
N TYR A 80 -48.78 0.37 15.02
CA TYR A 80 -49.68 0.05 16.11
C TYR A 80 -50.93 -0.64 15.58
N VAL A 81 -51.48 -1.56 16.37
CA VAL A 81 -52.76 -2.23 16.12
C VAL A 81 -53.53 -2.37 17.43
N LEU A 82 -54.86 -2.43 17.37
CA LEU A 82 -55.67 -2.74 18.55
C LEU A 82 -55.37 -4.15 19.05
N ASN A 83 -55.23 -4.30 20.36
CA ASN A 83 -55.17 -5.62 20.98
C ASN A 83 -56.61 -6.14 21.07
N GLY A 84 -56.97 -7.15 20.27
CA GLY A 84 -58.23 -7.87 20.45
C GLY A 84 -58.21 -8.60 21.81
N ASP A 85 -59.38 -8.88 22.39
CA ASP A 85 -59.55 -9.47 23.73
C ASP A 85 -59.00 -10.91 23.90
N SER A 86 -57.90 -11.29 23.23
CA SER A 86 -57.23 -12.56 23.47
C SER A 86 -56.47 -12.51 24.80
N THR A 87 -56.90 -13.37 25.72
CA THR A 87 -56.30 -13.57 27.04
C THR A 87 -54.96 -14.30 27.00
N GLU A 88 -54.55 -14.84 25.85
CA GLU A 88 -53.26 -15.52 25.68
C GLU A 88 -52.22 -14.70 24.89
N PRO A 89 -50.93 -14.74 25.29
CA PRO A 89 -49.83 -14.05 24.61
C PRO A 89 -49.44 -14.82 23.33
N GLN A 90 -50.25 -14.71 22.28
CA GLN A 90 -49.86 -15.18 20.95
C GLN A 90 -49.10 -14.09 20.20
N ASP A 91 -47.99 -14.47 19.57
CA ASP A 91 -47.20 -13.63 18.68
C ASP A 91 -48.04 -13.20 17.46
N TYR A 92 -48.72 -12.07 17.59
CA TYR A 92 -49.50 -11.47 16.51
C TYR A 92 -48.56 -11.01 15.40
N SER A 93 -48.55 -11.73 14.28
CA SER A 93 -47.80 -11.36 13.08
C SER A 93 -48.76 -10.90 11.99
N ILE A 94 -48.67 -9.63 11.61
CA ILE A 94 -49.44 -9.04 10.51
C ILE A 94 -48.44 -8.60 9.45
N ASP A 95 -48.62 -9.04 8.20
CA ASP A 95 -47.74 -8.71 7.06
C ASP A 95 -46.24 -8.97 7.33
N GLY A 96 -45.93 -10.10 7.99
CA GLY A 96 -44.56 -10.49 8.33
C GLY A 96 -43.90 -9.67 9.45
N ARG A 97 -44.68 -8.86 10.17
CA ARG A 97 -44.21 -8.01 11.28
C ARG A 97 -44.81 -8.47 12.60
N ARG A 98 -43.96 -8.65 13.61
CA ARG A 98 -44.35 -9.08 14.96
C ARG A 98 -44.81 -7.90 15.81
N PHE A 99 -46.00 -7.99 16.39
CA PHE A 99 -46.58 -6.99 17.29
C PHE A 99 -46.54 -7.49 18.74
N VAL A 100 -46.01 -6.65 19.64
CA VAL A 100 -45.72 -7.02 21.03
C VAL A 100 -46.46 -6.11 22.02
N ARG A 101 -46.82 -6.69 23.18
CA ARG A 101 -47.26 -5.95 24.36
C ARG A 101 -46.08 -5.17 24.97
N PHE A 102 -46.38 -4.22 25.84
CA PHE A 102 -45.34 -3.46 26.51
C PHE A 102 -44.48 -4.37 27.41
N SER A 103 -43.17 -4.33 27.20
CA SER A 103 -42.15 -4.95 28.06
C SER A 103 -40.95 -4.02 28.14
N SER A 104 -40.24 -4.05 29.27
CA SER A 104 -39.03 -3.24 29.50
C SER A 104 -37.93 -3.55 28.50
N GLU A 105 -37.89 -4.76 27.95
CA GLU A 105 -36.93 -5.18 26.91
C GLU A 105 -37.09 -4.43 25.58
N TYR A 106 -38.29 -3.90 25.30
CA TYR A 106 -38.62 -3.13 24.11
C TYR A 106 -38.57 -1.61 24.34
N SER A 107 -38.12 -1.18 25.51
CA SER A 107 -37.89 0.25 25.80
C SER A 107 -36.59 0.73 25.13
N ASP A 108 -36.60 1.96 24.60
CA ASP A 108 -35.41 2.53 23.96
C ASP A 108 -34.30 2.71 25.01
N LYS A 109 -33.23 1.91 24.88
CA LYS A 109 -32.03 1.96 25.74
C LYS A 109 -31.40 3.35 25.81
N ARG A 110 -31.65 4.23 24.82
CA ARG A 110 -31.18 5.61 24.82
C ARG A 110 -31.93 6.53 25.78
N GLY A 111 -33.13 6.15 26.22
CA GLY A 111 -34.02 6.94 27.07
C GLY A 111 -34.24 6.38 28.49
N SER A 112 -33.80 5.16 28.77
CA SER A 112 -33.86 4.61 30.13
C SER A 112 -32.84 5.30 31.04
N LYS A 113 -33.28 5.83 32.18
CA LYS A 113 -32.50 6.51 33.23
C LYS A 113 -31.34 5.68 33.86
N GLY A 114 -30.96 4.53 33.29
CA GLY A 114 -30.07 3.54 33.91
C GLY A 114 -28.67 3.39 33.31
N GLU A 115 -28.48 3.49 31.99
CA GLU A 115 -27.13 3.33 31.38
C GLU A 115 -26.44 4.70 31.22
N LYS A 116 -25.31 4.88 31.92
CA LYS A 116 -24.48 6.09 31.77
C LYS A 116 -24.04 6.21 30.31
N SER A 117 -24.43 7.29 29.63
CA SER A 117 -24.02 7.52 28.24
C SER A 117 -22.48 7.48 28.10
N LYS A 118 -21.97 6.95 26.98
CA LYS A 118 -20.53 6.86 26.70
C LYS A 118 -19.79 8.18 26.88
N ALA A 119 -20.41 9.29 26.46
CA ALA A 119 -19.87 10.63 26.65
C ALA A 119 -19.73 10.99 28.14
N ARG A 120 -20.68 10.59 28.99
CA ARG A 120 -20.61 10.78 30.44
C ARG A 120 -19.56 9.89 31.09
N LEU A 121 -19.36 8.67 30.59
CA LEU A 121 -18.27 7.79 31.05
C LEU A 121 -16.90 8.42 30.80
N ILE A 122 -16.67 8.97 29.60
CA ILE A 122 -15.42 9.65 29.24
C ILE A 122 -15.22 10.92 30.10
N LEU A 123 -16.28 11.72 30.27
CA LEU A 123 -16.20 12.94 31.08
C LEU A 123 -15.87 12.64 32.55
N ASN A 124 -16.56 11.65 33.14
CA ASN A 124 -16.31 11.25 34.52
C ASN A 124 -14.90 10.68 34.69
N PHE A 125 -14.41 9.87 33.75
CA PHE A 125 -13.04 9.38 33.78
C PHE A 125 -12.01 10.51 33.88
N LEU A 126 -12.16 11.56 33.05
CA LEU A 126 -11.26 12.72 33.06
C LEU A 126 -11.44 13.58 34.31
N LYS A 127 -12.66 13.68 34.84
CA LYS A 127 -12.95 14.42 36.08
C LYS A 127 -12.38 13.71 37.31
N ASP A 128 -12.52 12.39 37.38
CA ASP A 128 -12.04 11.56 38.48
C ASP A 128 -10.49 11.46 38.47
N ASN A 129 -9.86 11.75 37.34
CA ASN A 129 -8.40 11.83 37.16
C ASN A 129 -7.97 13.24 36.74
N SER A 130 -8.45 14.26 37.46
CA SER A 130 -8.21 15.67 37.13
C SER A 130 -6.77 16.15 37.36
N ASP A 131 -5.95 15.32 38.01
CA ASP A 131 -4.56 15.61 38.38
C ASP A 131 -3.60 15.57 37.19
N ARG A 132 -3.93 14.85 36.10
CA ARG A 132 -3.05 14.70 34.93
C ARG A 132 -3.75 14.82 33.59
N ALA A 133 -2.95 14.86 32.52
CA ALA A 133 -3.42 14.76 31.14
C ALA A 133 -3.25 13.32 30.63
N PHE A 134 -4.15 12.91 29.72
CA PHE A 134 -4.17 11.59 29.12
C PHE A 134 -4.18 11.69 27.61
N TYR A 135 -3.47 10.78 26.95
CA TYR A 135 -3.63 10.59 25.51
C TYR A 135 -4.99 9.97 25.19
N SER A 136 -5.58 10.32 24.04
CA SER A 136 -6.88 9.77 23.63
C SER A 136 -6.87 8.25 23.50
N THR A 137 -5.71 7.64 23.20
CA THR A 137 -5.53 6.18 23.21
C THR A 137 -5.56 5.59 24.62
N GLU A 138 -5.02 6.28 25.62
CA GLU A 138 -5.08 5.85 27.03
C GLU A 138 -6.51 5.88 27.56
N ILE A 139 -7.26 6.94 27.23
CA ILE A 139 -8.69 7.06 27.58
C ILE A 139 -9.50 5.92 26.95
N TYR A 140 -9.23 5.60 25.68
CA TYR A 140 -9.85 4.47 24.99
C TYR A 140 -9.51 3.15 25.69
N ASN A 141 -8.23 2.88 25.96
CA ASN A 141 -7.80 1.64 26.58
C ASN A 141 -8.40 1.43 27.97
N ALA A 142 -8.60 2.50 28.74
CA ALA A 142 -9.23 2.46 30.06
C ALA A 142 -10.76 2.20 30.01
N LEU A 143 -11.43 2.53 28.90
CA LEU A 143 -12.90 2.51 28.80
C LEU A 143 -13.44 1.52 27.76
N LYS A 144 -12.58 0.83 27.00
CA LYS A 144 -12.98 -0.12 25.94
C LYS A 144 -13.88 -1.24 26.46
N ASP A 145 -13.60 -1.76 27.66
CA ASP A 145 -14.37 -2.84 28.28
C ASP A 145 -15.76 -2.36 28.77
N ARG A 146 -15.94 -1.04 28.86
CA ARG A 146 -17.24 -0.38 29.16
C ARG A 146 -17.99 0.03 27.88
N GLY A 147 -17.58 -0.50 26.73
CA GLY A 147 -18.24 -0.30 25.44
C GLY A 147 -17.89 1.01 24.71
N VAL A 148 -16.86 1.73 25.14
CA VAL A 148 -16.38 2.97 24.48
C VAL A 148 -15.47 2.61 23.30
N LYS A 149 -15.74 3.15 22.11
CA LYS A 149 -14.87 3.02 20.93
C LYS A 149 -13.98 4.26 20.77
N MET A 150 -12.87 4.13 20.05
CA MET A 150 -11.97 5.27 19.77
C MET A 150 -12.68 6.51 19.20
N PRO A 151 -13.63 6.39 18.24
CA PRO A 151 -14.37 7.56 17.74
C PRO A 151 -15.26 8.24 18.79
N ASP A 152 -15.74 7.47 19.79
CA ASP A 152 -16.57 8.01 20.88
C ASP A 152 -15.74 8.96 21.77
N VAL A 153 -14.45 8.68 21.96
CA VAL A 153 -13.52 9.49 22.78
C VAL A 153 -13.37 10.90 22.22
N MET A 154 -12.97 11.03 20.96
CA MET A 154 -12.74 12.36 20.37
C MET A 154 -14.05 13.11 20.14
N THR A 155 -15.14 12.42 19.79
CA THR A 155 -16.46 13.05 19.66
C THR A 155 -16.94 13.63 20.98
N ALA A 156 -16.72 12.93 22.10
CA ALA A 156 -17.02 13.43 23.43
C ALA A 156 -16.06 14.56 23.83
N ALA A 157 -14.76 14.39 23.62
CA ALA A 157 -13.75 15.38 23.98
C ALA A 157 -14.02 16.73 23.31
N ARG A 158 -14.19 16.76 21.98
CA ARG A 158 -14.54 17.97 21.21
C ARG A 158 -15.88 18.58 21.60
N ARG A 159 -16.83 17.77 22.09
CA ARG A 159 -18.11 18.26 22.61
C ARG A 159 -17.92 19.01 23.93
N TYR A 160 -17.05 18.53 24.81
CA TYR A 160 -16.83 19.11 26.14
C TYR A 160 -15.77 20.21 26.15
N GLU A 161 -14.82 20.19 25.21
CA GLU A 161 -13.91 21.29 24.91
C GLU A 161 -14.69 22.56 24.53
N ARG A 162 -15.67 22.45 23.62
CA ARG A 162 -16.58 23.56 23.28
C ARG A 162 -17.41 24.10 24.46
N LYS A 163 -17.48 23.35 25.56
CA LYS A 163 -18.16 23.75 26.80
C LYS A 163 -17.20 24.28 27.85
N GLY A 164 -15.90 24.41 27.52
CA GLY A 164 -14.87 24.86 28.45
C GLY A 164 -14.54 23.86 29.57
N LEU A 165 -14.93 22.58 29.43
CA LEU A 165 -14.75 21.57 30.47
C LEU A 165 -13.48 20.74 30.29
N LEU A 166 -12.98 20.64 29.06
CA LEU A 166 -11.78 19.88 28.72
C LEU A 166 -10.83 20.76 27.91
N TYR A 167 -9.53 20.54 28.13
CA TYR A 167 -8.47 21.09 27.30
C TYR A 167 -7.90 19.98 26.41
N ILE A 168 -7.77 20.26 25.11
CA ILE A 168 -7.23 19.31 24.12
C ILE A 168 -6.00 19.90 23.47
N ARG A 169 -4.94 19.10 23.36
CA ARG A 169 -3.67 19.50 22.76
C ARG A 169 -3.16 18.47 21.76
N GLY A 170 -2.61 18.97 20.67
CA GLY A 170 -1.95 18.22 19.60
C GLY A 170 -0.78 19.03 19.02
N TYR A 171 -0.18 18.59 17.92
CA TYR A 171 0.75 19.40 17.14
C TYR A 171 0.01 20.60 16.56
N GLN A 172 0.51 21.81 16.85
CA GLN A 172 -0.03 23.03 16.25
C GLN A 172 0.47 23.17 14.82
N THR A 173 -0.46 23.31 13.89
CA THR A 173 -0.26 23.88 12.56
C THR A 173 -0.91 25.26 12.51
N HIS A 174 -0.65 26.05 11.46
CA HIS A 174 -1.19 27.41 11.32
C HIS A 174 -2.72 27.49 11.50
N ASP A 175 -3.47 26.48 11.03
CA ASP A 175 -4.95 26.50 11.02
C ASP A 175 -5.61 25.32 11.78
N SER A 176 -4.83 24.36 12.30
CA SER A 176 -5.39 23.16 12.94
C SER A 176 -4.47 22.51 13.97
N CYS A 177 -5.03 21.62 14.80
CA CYS A 177 -4.25 20.76 15.68
C CYS A 177 -4.35 19.30 15.22
N SER A 178 -3.22 18.70 14.84
CA SER A 178 -3.12 17.25 14.53
C SER A 178 -2.73 16.46 15.79
N PRO A 179 -3.15 15.18 15.93
CA PRO A 179 -2.83 14.38 17.10
C PRO A 179 -1.33 14.04 17.17
N PHE A 180 -0.83 13.71 18.37
CA PHE A 180 0.45 13.01 18.53
C PHE A 180 0.33 11.56 18.04
N ALA A 181 1.44 10.81 17.97
CA ALA A 181 1.43 9.40 17.59
C ALA A 181 0.46 8.56 18.47
N GLU A 182 0.40 8.87 19.76
CA GLU A 182 -0.51 8.24 20.72
C GLU A 182 -1.87 8.92 20.83
N GLY A 183 -2.17 9.89 19.95
CA GLY A 183 -3.42 10.63 19.92
C GLY A 183 -3.35 12.02 20.55
N TYR A 184 -4.50 12.66 20.78
CA TYR A 184 -4.55 13.98 21.41
C TYR A 184 -4.34 13.87 22.92
N LEU A 185 -3.64 14.85 23.51
CA LEU A 185 -3.65 15.04 24.95
C LEU A 185 -4.95 15.70 25.38
N VAL A 186 -5.64 15.12 26.36
CA VAL A 186 -6.91 15.60 26.89
C VAL A 186 -6.81 15.66 28.41
N THR A 187 -7.24 16.77 29.01
CA THR A 187 -7.30 16.92 30.47
C THR A 187 -8.53 17.69 30.90
N TRP A 188 -8.95 17.47 32.14
CA TRP A 188 -10.06 18.17 32.78
C TRP A 188 -9.65 19.58 33.19
N ILE A 189 -10.51 20.55 32.88
CA ILE A 189 -10.36 21.93 33.36
C ILE A 189 -11.10 22.01 34.70
N ASP A 190 -10.35 22.08 35.80
CA ASP A 190 -10.92 22.26 37.13
C ASP A 190 -11.23 23.73 37.40
N SER A 191 -12.46 24.14 37.07
CA SER A 191 -12.99 25.47 37.31
C SER A 191 -13.66 25.63 38.67
N SER A 192 -13.60 24.63 39.55
CA SER A 192 -14.37 24.67 40.81
C SER A 192 -13.86 25.71 41.82
N ASN A 193 -12.54 25.99 41.83
CA ASN A 193 -11.88 26.88 42.80
C ASN A 193 -10.81 27.81 42.15
N LYS A 194 -10.83 28.00 40.83
CA LYS A 194 -9.83 28.79 40.09
C LYS A 194 -10.51 29.76 39.12
N ASP A 195 -9.91 30.92 38.89
CA ASP A 195 -10.27 31.78 37.78
C ASP A 195 -9.97 31.07 36.45
N GLU A 196 -10.70 31.42 35.38
CA GLU A 196 -10.64 30.75 34.07
C GLU A 196 -9.21 30.70 33.51
N THR A 197 -8.43 31.77 33.71
CA THR A 197 -7.05 31.87 33.23
C THR A 197 -6.12 30.91 34.00
N SER A 198 -6.25 30.85 35.32
CA SER A 198 -5.47 29.91 36.15
C SER A 198 -5.85 28.46 35.91
N ALA A 199 -7.14 28.17 35.68
CA ALA A 199 -7.61 26.83 35.32
C ALA A 199 -7.03 26.35 33.97
N LEU A 200 -6.94 27.25 33.00
CA LEU A 200 -6.33 26.94 31.70
C LEU A 200 -4.80 26.78 31.81
N LYS A 201 -4.12 27.64 32.59
CA LYS A 201 -2.66 27.51 32.84
C LYS A 201 -2.33 26.18 33.51
N ASP A 202 -3.15 25.75 34.47
CA ASP A 202 -3.03 24.45 35.12
C ASP A 202 -3.20 23.28 34.14
N ALA A 203 -4.20 23.34 33.25
CA ALA A 203 -4.39 22.36 32.19
C ALA A 203 -3.19 22.31 31.21
N VAL A 204 -2.64 23.47 30.84
CA VAL A 204 -1.43 23.57 30.02
C VAL A 204 -0.23 22.96 30.73
N ALA A 205 -0.03 23.25 32.03
CA ALA A 205 1.04 22.68 32.83
C ALA A 205 0.96 21.15 32.91
N LYS A 206 -0.24 20.58 33.14
CA LYS A 206 -0.49 19.13 33.12
C LYS A 206 -0.14 18.49 31.78
N THR A 207 -0.49 19.14 30.67
CA THR A 207 -0.09 18.65 29.34
C THR A 207 1.41 18.79 29.09
N ASN A 208 2.07 19.85 29.58
CA ASN A 208 3.52 20.00 29.51
C ASN A 208 4.24 18.90 30.31
N GLN A 209 3.74 18.55 31.50
CA GLN A 209 4.29 17.46 32.32
C GLN A 209 4.12 16.10 31.64
N ALA A 210 2.97 15.85 31.03
CA ALA A 210 2.73 14.63 30.25
C ALA A 210 3.62 14.54 29.00
N LEU A 211 4.01 15.69 28.42
CA LEU A 211 4.96 15.78 27.31
C LEU A 211 6.42 15.63 27.78
N SER A 212 6.80 16.24 28.92
CA SER A 212 8.16 16.21 29.44
C SER A 212 8.57 14.81 29.92
N ASN A 213 7.63 14.07 30.51
CA ASN A 213 7.86 12.68 30.92
C ASN A 213 8.05 11.72 29.74
N LYS A 214 7.86 12.20 28.51
CA LYS A 214 8.09 11.48 27.25
C LYS A 214 9.06 12.22 26.31
N ALA A 215 9.86 13.18 26.79
CA ALA A 215 10.66 14.10 25.97
C ALA A 215 11.53 13.43 24.88
N SER A 216 10.91 13.17 23.73
CA SER A 216 11.45 12.96 22.39
C SER A 216 10.27 12.79 21.43
N THR A 217 9.45 13.85 21.22
CA THR A 217 8.26 13.76 20.33
C THR A 217 8.01 15.02 19.51
N ASN A 218 9.07 15.71 19.07
CA ASN A 218 8.96 16.53 17.86
C ASN A 218 9.39 15.66 16.67
N PRO A 219 8.49 15.32 15.73
CA PRO A 219 8.81 14.48 14.57
C PRO A 219 9.99 15.04 13.76
N VAL A 220 10.18 16.36 13.74
CA VAL A 220 11.33 16.98 13.08
C VAL A 220 12.62 16.70 13.84
N VAL A 221 12.60 16.74 15.17
CA VAL A 221 13.78 16.43 16.01
C VAL A 221 14.10 14.93 15.94
N GLU A 222 13.09 14.06 15.95
CA GLU A 222 13.28 12.61 15.74
C GLU A 222 13.88 12.32 14.36
N ARG A 223 13.35 12.93 13.29
CA ARG A 223 13.90 12.81 11.93
C ARG A 223 15.36 13.29 11.87
N VAL A 224 15.65 14.43 12.49
CA VAL A 224 17.01 14.98 12.58
C VAL A 224 17.95 14.04 13.33
N LEU A 225 17.53 13.50 14.47
CA LEU A 225 18.32 12.54 15.25
C LEU A 225 18.51 11.22 14.48
N ALA A 226 17.49 10.74 13.79
CA ALA A 226 17.56 9.56 12.95
C ALA A 226 18.53 9.74 11.77
N ILE A 227 18.52 10.91 11.12
CA ILE A 227 19.50 11.28 10.09
C ILE A 227 20.89 11.26 10.69
N ARG A 228 21.11 11.99 11.80
CA ARG A 228 22.42 12.06 12.47
C ARG A 228 22.95 10.67 12.82
N ASN A 229 22.16 9.86 13.52
CA ASN A 229 22.58 8.53 13.97
C ASN A 229 22.85 7.60 12.79
N THR A 230 22.03 7.66 11.73
CA THR A 230 22.25 6.85 10.52
C THR A 230 23.52 7.27 9.81
N THR A 231 23.73 8.58 9.63
CA THR A 231 24.94 9.09 8.97
C THR A 231 26.20 8.75 9.75
N ILE A 232 26.19 8.88 11.08
CA ILE A 232 27.34 8.50 11.92
C ILE A 232 27.60 6.99 11.80
N ALA A 233 26.58 6.15 12.00
CA ALA A 233 26.74 4.70 11.98
C ALA A 233 27.26 4.18 10.62
N GLU A 234 26.70 4.67 9.51
CA GLU A 234 27.18 4.26 8.18
C GLU A 234 28.58 4.81 7.90
N SER A 235 28.91 6.02 8.41
CA SER A 235 30.23 6.60 8.23
C SER A 235 31.32 5.83 9.00
N GLU A 236 31.01 5.35 10.21
CA GLU A 236 31.91 4.47 10.97
C GLU A 236 32.18 3.14 10.25
N LEU A 237 31.23 2.66 9.44
CA LEU A 237 31.40 1.49 8.57
C LEU A 237 32.09 1.81 7.23
N GLY A 238 32.57 3.04 7.02
CA GLY A 238 33.19 3.47 5.77
C GLY A 238 32.20 3.60 4.60
N ARG A 239 30.92 3.89 4.87
CA ARG A 239 29.85 3.99 3.85
C ARG A 239 29.24 5.39 3.80
N LEU A 240 28.75 5.74 2.61
CA LEU A 240 28.01 6.99 2.38
C LEU A 240 26.50 6.76 2.44
N VAL A 241 25.76 7.72 2.99
CA VAL A 241 24.30 7.66 3.09
C VAL A 241 23.68 8.45 1.94
N SER A 242 22.91 7.79 1.06
CA SER A 242 22.21 8.49 -0.02
C SER A 242 20.98 9.25 0.51
N PHE A 243 20.60 10.34 -0.17
CA PHE A 243 19.36 11.07 0.15
C PHE A 243 18.11 10.18 0.09
N ASN A 244 18.05 9.27 -0.88
CA ASN A 244 16.92 8.35 -1.02
C ASN A 244 16.83 7.40 0.17
N LEU A 245 17.96 6.86 0.64
CA LEU A 245 17.99 6.01 1.84
C LEU A 245 17.46 6.76 3.07
N ILE A 246 17.83 8.03 3.24
CA ILE A 246 17.29 8.87 4.31
C ILE A 246 15.78 9.02 4.17
N ARG A 247 15.30 9.40 2.99
CA ARG A 247 13.87 9.59 2.71
C ARG A 247 13.07 8.32 3.01
N ASP A 248 13.55 7.17 2.55
CA ASP A 248 12.87 5.89 2.71
C ASP A 248 12.86 5.43 4.16
N LYS A 249 13.99 5.57 4.86
CA LYS A 249 14.11 5.22 6.29
C LYS A 249 13.22 6.10 7.18
N LEU A 250 13.01 7.36 6.79
CA LEU A 250 12.13 8.27 7.50
C LEU A 250 10.65 8.13 7.09
N GLY A 251 10.35 7.47 5.96
CA GLY A 251 9.00 7.36 5.41
C GLY A 251 8.38 8.70 5.03
N THR A 252 9.20 9.69 4.66
CA THR A 252 8.76 11.07 4.42
C THR A 252 8.68 11.42 2.93
N THR A 253 7.97 12.49 2.61
CA THR A 253 8.04 13.09 1.28
C THR A 253 9.41 13.69 1.00
N GLU A 254 9.74 13.94 -0.27
CA GLU A 254 11.01 14.57 -0.66
C GLU A 254 11.22 15.94 -0.02
N ASN A 255 10.17 16.78 0.04
CA ASN A 255 10.23 18.09 0.66
C ASN A 255 10.53 18.01 2.17
N GLU A 256 9.85 17.11 2.88
CA GLU A 256 10.11 16.88 4.31
C GLU A 256 11.51 16.35 4.58
N ALA A 257 12.00 15.42 3.74
CA ALA A 257 13.36 14.90 3.84
C ALA A 257 14.39 16.02 3.60
N ASN A 258 14.16 16.88 2.61
CA ASN A 258 15.00 18.05 2.35
C ASN A 258 15.06 18.98 3.56
N THR A 259 13.92 19.32 4.16
CA THR A 259 13.87 20.15 5.36
C THR A 259 14.58 19.49 6.55
N ALA A 260 14.37 18.18 6.75
CA ALA A 260 14.99 17.44 7.84
C ALA A 260 16.51 17.35 7.70
N VAL A 261 17.02 17.08 6.49
CA VAL A 261 18.46 17.05 6.20
C VAL A 261 19.09 18.42 6.38
N ALA A 262 18.49 19.48 5.84
CA ALA A 262 18.98 20.84 6.02
C ALA A 262 19.06 21.20 7.52
N ARG A 263 18.05 20.83 8.30
CA ARG A 263 18.04 21.06 9.74
C ARG A 263 19.08 20.21 10.48
N ALA A 264 19.29 18.96 10.05
CA ALA A 264 20.30 18.08 10.63
C ALA A 264 21.71 18.63 10.39
N MET A 265 22.02 19.11 9.19
CA MET A 265 23.32 19.72 8.88
C MET A 265 23.54 21.03 9.65
N GLN A 266 22.49 21.83 9.86
CA GLN A 266 22.57 23.03 10.73
C GLN A 266 22.91 22.68 12.18
N LEU A 267 22.29 21.64 12.73
CA LEU A 267 22.45 21.24 14.13
C LEU A 267 23.69 20.36 14.38
N TYR A 268 24.16 19.65 13.36
CA TYR A 268 25.33 18.76 13.42
C TYR A 268 26.30 19.09 12.27
N PRO A 269 27.18 20.10 12.45
CA PRO A 269 28.09 20.57 11.39
C PRO A 269 29.11 19.54 10.88
N GLY A 270 29.30 18.44 11.61
CA GLY A 270 30.12 17.30 11.19
C GLY A 270 29.48 16.46 10.09
N ILE A 271 28.19 16.63 9.80
CA ILE A 271 27.53 16.01 8.65
C ILE A 271 27.83 16.84 7.40
N LYS A 272 28.49 16.23 6.41
CA LYS A 272 28.83 16.84 5.12
C LYS A 272 28.01 16.25 4.00
N GLU A 273 27.73 17.06 2.98
CA GLU A 273 27.09 16.63 1.73
C GLU A 273 28.14 16.56 0.63
N VAL A 274 28.10 15.49 -0.17
CA VAL A 274 28.83 15.38 -1.44
C VAL A 274 27.83 15.06 -2.54
N LYS A 275 27.99 15.74 -3.68
CA LYS A 275 27.20 15.50 -4.89
C LYS A 275 28.02 14.70 -5.89
N LEU A 276 27.63 13.46 -6.11
CA LEU A 276 28.20 12.62 -7.17
C LEU A 276 27.49 12.95 -8.49
N PHE A 277 28.27 13.15 -9.56
CA PHE A 277 27.77 13.54 -10.90
C PHE A 277 26.80 14.74 -10.86
N GLY A 278 27.07 15.72 -9.99
CA GLY A 278 26.28 16.95 -9.84
C GLY A 278 24.90 16.80 -9.18
N ASN A 279 24.30 15.61 -9.21
CA ASN A 279 22.88 15.41 -8.89
C ASN A 279 22.61 14.39 -7.76
N PHE A 280 23.51 13.43 -7.52
CA PHE A 280 23.29 12.41 -6.49
C PHE A 280 23.86 12.86 -5.16
N ARG A 281 22.98 13.19 -4.21
CA ARG A 281 23.35 13.68 -2.88
C ARG A 281 23.64 12.51 -1.94
N TYR A 282 24.84 12.54 -1.38
CA TYR A 282 25.30 11.63 -0.35
C TYR A 282 25.77 12.41 0.87
N TYR A 283 25.63 11.79 2.04
CA TYR A 283 25.97 12.37 3.33
C TYR A 283 26.91 11.45 4.10
N TYR A 284 27.84 12.06 4.83
CA TYR A 284 28.77 11.36 5.71
C TYR A 284 29.13 12.23 6.92
N HIS A 285 29.70 11.62 7.94
CA HIS A 285 30.20 12.32 9.12
C HIS A 285 31.73 12.47 9.05
N GLU A 286 32.21 13.71 9.16
CA GLU A 286 33.61 14.10 8.96
C GLU A 286 34.58 13.38 9.92
N SER A 287 34.22 13.20 11.19
CA SER A 287 35.12 12.58 12.17
C SER A 287 35.35 11.08 11.95
N SER A 288 34.47 10.41 11.20
CA SER A 288 34.51 8.96 11.00
C SER A 288 35.10 8.57 9.64
N MET A 289 35.39 9.56 8.79
CA MET A 289 35.81 9.38 7.40
C MET A 289 37.15 10.08 7.17
N ASN A 290 38.24 9.33 7.27
CA ASN A 290 39.55 9.83 6.85
C ASN A 290 39.62 9.93 5.30
N GLY A 291 40.63 10.63 4.77
CA GLY A 291 40.73 10.92 3.34
C GLY A 291 40.77 9.67 2.44
N GLU A 292 41.45 8.60 2.88
CA GLU A 292 41.55 7.35 2.11
C GLU A 292 40.23 6.57 2.10
N VAL A 293 39.59 6.39 3.26
CA VAL A 293 38.30 5.70 3.41
C VAL A 293 37.20 6.47 2.67
N LEU A 294 37.20 7.80 2.76
CA LEU A 294 36.26 8.64 2.04
C LEU A 294 36.40 8.48 0.53
N ASN A 295 37.63 8.50 -0.01
CA ASN A 295 37.87 8.30 -1.43
C ASN A 295 37.40 6.92 -1.91
N ALA A 296 37.69 5.86 -1.16
CA ALA A 296 37.21 4.52 -1.46
C ALA A 296 35.68 4.44 -1.47
N ALA A 297 35.01 5.04 -0.48
CA ALA A 297 33.55 5.09 -0.39
C ALA A 297 32.92 5.88 -1.54
N LEU A 298 33.54 7.00 -1.94
CA LEU A 298 33.12 7.80 -3.10
C LEU A 298 33.26 7.00 -4.40
N GLU A 299 34.37 6.29 -4.61
CA GLU A 299 34.55 5.45 -5.80
C GLU A 299 33.56 4.28 -5.85
N MET A 300 33.30 3.61 -4.71
CA MET A 300 32.26 2.59 -4.63
C MET A 300 30.88 3.14 -4.99
N ALA A 301 30.52 4.32 -4.45
CA ALA A 301 29.24 4.97 -4.75
C ALA A 301 29.14 5.40 -6.22
N LYS A 302 30.21 5.97 -6.80
CA LYS A 302 30.27 6.30 -8.24
C LYS A 302 30.10 5.05 -9.10
N ASN A 303 30.80 3.96 -8.78
CA ASN A 303 30.69 2.71 -9.52
C ASN A 303 29.30 2.09 -9.42
N TYR A 304 28.67 2.15 -8.23
CA TYR A 304 27.29 1.73 -8.06
C TYR A 304 26.32 2.55 -8.92
N ILE A 305 26.47 3.88 -8.97
CA ILE A 305 25.64 4.75 -9.83
C ILE A 305 25.87 4.41 -11.31
N ARG A 306 27.13 4.23 -11.74
CA ARG A 306 27.44 3.81 -13.12
C ARG A 306 26.80 2.48 -13.48
N MET A 307 26.77 1.52 -12.56
CA MET A 307 26.12 0.23 -12.79
C MET A 307 24.60 0.33 -12.80
N SER A 308 24.00 1.02 -11.82
CA SER A 308 22.54 1.06 -11.64
C SER A 308 21.82 2.10 -12.51
N LYS A 309 22.50 3.16 -12.93
CA LYS A 309 21.95 4.27 -13.72
C LYS A 309 22.63 4.46 -15.07
N GLY A 310 23.61 3.61 -15.40
CA GLY A 310 24.31 3.68 -16.67
C GLY A 310 23.53 3.08 -17.84
N ARG A 311 24.07 3.33 -19.02
CA ARG A 311 23.52 2.92 -20.31
C ARG A 311 23.18 1.44 -20.42
N ALA A 312 24.09 0.58 -19.95
CA ALA A 312 23.88 -0.87 -20.02
C ALA A 312 22.65 -1.32 -19.22
N ASN A 313 22.41 -0.73 -18.05
CA ASN A 313 21.25 -1.07 -17.21
C ASN A 313 19.94 -0.59 -17.83
N ARG A 314 19.91 0.65 -18.33
CA ARG A 314 18.73 1.17 -19.06
C ARG A 314 18.39 0.29 -20.26
N ILE A 315 19.38 -0.07 -21.08
CA ILE A 315 19.14 -0.92 -22.25
C ILE A 315 18.70 -2.33 -21.83
N GLY A 316 19.23 -2.85 -20.71
CA GLY A 316 18.79 -4.13 -20.12
C GLY A 316 17.30 -4.15 -19.78
N HIS A 317 16.84 -3.19 -18.98
CA HIS A 317 15.42 -3.08 -18.65
C HIS A 317 14.55 -2.81 -19.89
N ASN A 318 15.04 -1.98 -20.82
CA ASN A 318 14.33 -1.74 -22.08
C ASN A 318 14.20 -3.01 -22.92
N TRP A 319 15.21 -3.89 -22.91
CA TRP A 319 15.17 -5.18 -23.57
C TRP A 319 14.13 -6.10 -22.96
N GLU A 320 14.06 -6.19 -21.63
CA GLU A 320 13.02 -6.94 -20.90
C GLU A 320 11.63 -6.48 -21.34
N ALA A 321 11.36 -5.17 -21.28
CA ALA A 321 10.07 -4.60 -21.69
C ALA A 321 9.75 -4.83 -23.18
N CYS A 322 10.77 -4.83 -24.04
CA CYS A 322 10.60 -5.13 -25.46
C CYS A 322 10.16 -6.58 -25.68
N VAL A 323 10.86 -7.55 -25.07
CA VAL A 323 10.54 -8.97 -25.16
C VAL A 323 9.15 -9.25 -24.61
N GLU A 324 8.84 -8.71 -23.44
CA GLU A 324 7.51 -8.83 -22.82
C GLU A 324 6.41 -8.32 -23.75
N TRP A 325 6.62 -7.17 -24.39
CA TRP A 325 5.64 -6.61 -25.32
C TRP A 325 5.35 -7.57 -26.47
N PHE A 326 6.37 -8.22 -27.05
CA PHE A 326 6.16 -9.23 -28.10
C PHE A 326 5.41 -10.44 -27.56
N ILE A 327 5.76 -10.95 -26.39
CA ILE A 327 5.07 -12.11 -25.81
C ILE A 327 3.59 -11.76 -25.57
N ASP A 328 3.32 -10.66 -24.85
CA ASP A 328 1.97 -10.19 -24.55
C ASP A 328 1.14 -9.96 -25.85
N LYS A 329 1.74 -9.45 -26.93
CA LYS A 329 1.06 -9.18 -28.20
C LYS A 329 0.74 -10.44 -28.99
N PHE A 330 1.63 -11.44 -28.99
CA PHE A 330 1.53 -12.60 -29.89
C PHE A 330 1.00 -13.87 -29.23
N THR A 331 0.99 -13.98 -27.91
CA THR A 331 0.40 -15.14 -27.21
C THR A 331 -1.07 -14.89 -26.87
N VAL A 332 -1.92 -14.86 -27.91
CA VAL A 332 -3.38 -14.66 -27.76
C VAL A 332 -4.01 -15.85 -27.03
N GLY A 333 -4.82 -15.57 -26.00
CA GLY A 333 -5.49 -16.61 -25.21
C GLY A 333 -4.63 -17.25 -24.11
N ALA A 334 -3.43 -16.71 -23.84
CA ALA A 334 -2.60 -17.13 -22.73
C ALA A 334 -3.09 -16.55 -21.39
N GLU A 335 -2.95 -17.34 -20.33
CA GLU A 335 -3.15 -16.88 -18.95
C GLU A 335 -1.82 -16.39 -18.38
N PHE A 336 -1.69 -15.08 -18.22
CA PHE A 336 -0.50 -14.45 -17.64
C PHE A 336 -0.56 -14.44 -16.12
N ARG A 337 0.50 -14.95 -15.48
CA ARG A 337 0.65 -14.89 -14.02
C ARG A 337 1.06 -13.47 -13.61
N MET A 338 0.46 -13.00 -12.53
CA MET A 338 0.79 -11.72 -11.88
C MET A 338 0.99 -11.97 -10.38
N GLN A 339 1.90 -11.24 -9.75
CA GLN A 339 2.19 -11.34 -8.32
C GLN A 339 2.13 -9.97 -7.67
N ASN A 340 1.33 -9.87 -6.60
CA ASN A 340 1.33 -8.68 -5.75
C ASN A 340 2.50 -8.78 -4.76
N HIS A 341 3.51 -7.95 -4.97
CA HIS A 341 4.66 -7.87 -4.09
C HIS A 341 4.33 -7.05 -2.84
N ARG A 342 4.73 -7.54 -1.66
CA ARG A 342 4.58 -6.82 -0.39
C ARG A 342 5.61 -5.68 -0.35
N ASN A 343 5.15 -4.44 -0.48
CA ASN A 343 6.02 -3.27 -0.36
C ASN A 343 6.06 -2.72 1.07
N ASN A 344 7.26 -2.56 1.61
CA ASN A 344 7.57 -1.53 2.61
C ASN A 344 8.24 -0.36 1.87
N GLY A 345 7.54 0.77 1.70
CA GLY A 345 8.15 2.02 1.22
C GLY A 345 7.83 2.42 -0.22
N ASN A 346 8.03 3.73 -0.46
CA ASN A 346 7.56 4.49 -1.62
C ASN A 346 8.48 4.41 -2.86
N ASP A 347 9.58 3.65 -2.81
CA ASP A 347 10.51 3.51 -3.93
C ASP A 347 10.37 2.12 -4.58
N GLY A 348 9.97 2.12 -5.85
CA GLY A 348 9.99 0.95 -6.73
C GLY A 348 8.94 -0.11 -6.40
N ARG A 349 7.71 0.06 -6.88
CA ARG A 349 6.81 -1.09 -7.02
C ARG A 349 7.47 -2.05 -8.02
N MET A 350 7.94 -3.20 -7.54
CA MET A 350 8.33 -4.30 -8.42
C MET A 350 7.15 -4.58 -9.37
N ASP A 351 7.42 -4.64 -10.68
CA ASP A 351 6.35 -4.84 -11.66
C ASP A 351 5.61 -6.13 -11.30
N PRO A 352 4.26 -6.09 -11.09
CA PRO A 352 3.48 -7.29 -10.80
C PRO A 352 3.62 -8.41 -11.85
N ARG A 353 4.16 -8.10 -13.04
CA ARG A 353 4.51 -9.09 -14.07
C ARG A 353 5.70 -9.97 -13.69
N ARG A 354 6.66 -9.44 -12.92
CA ARG A 354 7.83 -10.19 -12.45
C ARG A 354 7.42 -11.16 -11.34
N ILE A 355 7.83 -12.41 -11.47
CA ILE A 355 7.44 -13.49 -10.56
C ILE A 355 8.62 -13.89 -9.70
N THR A 356 8.45 -13.79 -8.38
CA THR A 356 9.39 -14.33 -7.39
C THR A 356 9.04 -15.79 -7.13
N LEU A 357 10.02 -16.67 -7.38
CA LEU A 357 9.97 -18.10 -7.13
C LEU A 357 10.69 -18.43 -5.83
N HIS A 358 10.13 -19.34 -5.04
CA HIS A 358 10.81 -19.91 -3.89
C HIS A 358 11.68 -21.10 -4.32
N LEU A 359 12.92 -21.09 -3.87
CA LEU A 359 13.91 -22.12 -4.13
C LEU A 359 14.04 -23.05 -2.92
N ILE A 360 14.06 -24.36 -3.19
CA ILE A 360 14.33 -25.39 -2.20
C ILE A 360 15.85 -25.53 -1.98
N LYS A 361 16.64 -25.18 -2.99
CA LYS A 361 18.10 -25.18 -2.95
C LYS A 361 18.63 -23.91 -3.61
N SER A 362 19.72 -23.37 -3.06
CA SER A 362 20.40 -22.23 -3.65
C SER A 362 20.92 -22.53 -5.06
N VAL A 363 20.80 -21.57 -5.97
CA VAL A 363 21.25 -21.65 -7.37
C VAL A 363 22.08 -20.40 -7.69
N GLY A 364 23.37 -20.58 -7.99
CA GLY A 364 24.30 -19.46 -8.12
C GLY A 364 24.34 -18.64 -6.83
N ASP A 365 24.21 -17.30 -6.96
CA ASP A 365 24.17 -16.37 -5.82
C ASP A 365 22.77 -16.29 -5.15
N ARG A 366 21.77 -16.98 -5.70
CA ARG A 366 20.38 -16.94 -5.22
C ARG A 366 20.19 -17.98 -4.12
N ARG A 367 19.93 -17.53 -2.88
CA ARG A 367 19.83 -18.41 -1.70
C ARG A 367 18.45 -19.07 -1.56
N GLN A 368 17.40 -18.27 -1.45
CA GLN A 368 16.04 -18.75 -1.13
C GLN A 368 15.01 -18.37 -2.17
N ASN A 369 15.24 -17.30 -2.93
CA ASN A 369 14.31 -16.82 -3.94
C ASN A 369 15.06 -16.57 -5.25
N ALA A 370 14.37 -16.80 -6.36
CA ALA A 370 14.78 -16.35 -7.69
C ALA A 370 13.67 -15.50 -8.29
N GLU A 371 14.03 -14.62 -9.21
CA GLU A 371 13.07 -13.81 -9.96
C GLU A 371 13.13 -14.25 -11.41
N VAL A 372 11.95 -14.32 -12.04
CA VAL A 372 11.79 -14.54 -13.49
C VAL A 372 10.94 -13.42 -14.06
N ASP A 373 11.20 -13.06 -15.30
CA ASP A 373 10.63 -11.84 -15.90
C ASP A 373 9.14 -12.00 -16.22
N ARG A 374 8.74 -13.17 -16.74
CA ARG A 374 7.35 -13.43 -17.12
C ARG A 374 7.00 -14.90 -16.99
N VAL A 375 5.75 -15.19 -16.63
CA VAL A 375 5.18 -16.54 -16.65
C VAL A 375 3.80 -16.50 -17.28
N TRP A 376 3.54 -17.38 -18.23
CA TRP A 376 2.22 -17.52 -18.84
C TRP A 376 1.91 -18.98 -19.15
N THR A 377 0.62 -19.31 -19.21
CA THR A 377 0.14 -20.66 -19.52
C THR A 377 -0.74 -20.63 -20.75
N VAL A 378 -0.52 -21.57 -21.67
CA VAL A 378 -1.31 -21.74 -22.88
C VAL A 378 -1.94 -23.13 -22.85
N THR A 379 -3.22 -23.22 -23.21
CA THR A 379 -3.92 -24.49 -23.39
C THR A 379 -4.14 -24.71 -24.88
N PRO A 380 -3.31 -25.52 -25.56
CA PRO A 380 -3.34 -25.62 -27.03
C PRO A 380 -4.64 -26.17 -27.59
N SER A 381 -5.33 -27.01 -26.83
CA SER A 381 -6.65 -27.56 -27.16
C SER A 381 -7.36 -28.04 -25.90
N VAL A 382 -8.67 -28.27 -25.99
CA VAL A 382 -9.50 -28.74 -24.87
C VAL A 382 -9.07 -30.09 -24.28
N PHE A 383 -8.28 -30.89 -25.03
CA PHE A 383 -7.80 -32.20 -24.59
C PHE A 383 -6.30 -32.20 -24.25
N ALA A 384 -5.58 -31.11 -24.55
CA ALA A 384 -4.16 -31.00 -24.26
C ALA A 384 -3.93 -30.51 -22.82
N LYS A 385 -2.88 -31.02 -22.19
CA LYS A 385 -2.44 -30.45 -20.90
C LYS A 385 -1.95 -29.01 -21.12
N PRO A 386 -2.23 -28.09 -20.19
CA PRO A 386 -1.69 -26.74 -20.25
C PRO A 386 -0.16 -26.75 -20.29
N ILE A 387 0.41 -25.86 -21.09
CA ILE A 387 1.85 -25.64 -21.21
C ILE A 387 2.17 -24.31 -20.55
N THR A 388 3.02 -24.32 -19.53
CA THR A 388 3.49 -23.12 -18.84
C THR A 388 4.86 -22.72 -19.35
N TYR A 389 4.99 -21.48 -19.78
CA TYR A 389 6.23 -20.88 -20.21
C TYR A 389 6.77 -19.96 -19.12
N VAL A 390 8.08 -20.02 -18.91
CA VAL A 390 8.80 -19.17 -17.94
C VAL A 390 9.89 -18.43 -18.69
N LEU A 391 9.90 -17.10 -18.61
CA LEU A 391 10.84 -16.23 -19.32
C LEU A 391 11.94 -15.71 -18.41
N GLU A 392 13.18 -15.79 -18.90
CA GLU A 392 14.31 -14.98 -18.44
C GLU A 392 14.89 -14.19 -19.61
N CYS A 393 15.15 -12.91 -19.37
CA CYS A 393 15.64 -11.93 -20.32
C CYS A 393 17.06 -11.51 -19.92
N LYS A 394 17.96 -11.45 -20.89
CA LYS A 394 19.31 -10.94 -20.67
C LYS A 394 19.79 -10.08 -21.81
N TRP A 395 20.16 -8.84 -21.50
CA TRP A 395 20.89 -8.01 -22.45
C TRP A 395 22.39 -8.36 -22.45
N GLY A 396 22.89 -8.87 -23.58
CA GLY A 396 24.27 -9.28 -23.75
C GLY A 396 24.41 -10.63 -24.45
N ILE A 397 25.61 -11.22 -24.36
CA ILE A 397 25.91 -12.54 -24.89
C ILE A 397 25.57 -13.58 -23.80
N VAL A 398 24.64 -14.47 -24.12
CA VAL A 398 24.28 -15.62 -23.27
C VAL A 398 25.27 -16.75 -23.48
N ARG A 399 25.79 -17.28 -22.37
CA ARG A 399 26.71 -18.42 -22.34
C ARG A 399 26.02 -19.66 -21.78
N ARG A 400 26.69 -20.81 -21.90
CA ARG A 400 26.21 -22.08 -21.31
C ARG A 400 25.83 -21.95 -19.83
N LYS A 401 26.69 -21.29 -19.04
CA LYS A 401 26.46 -21.09 -17.60
C LYS A 401 25.13 -20.40 -17.32
N ASP A 402 24.75 -19.43 -18.13
CA ASP A 402 23.49 -18.69 -17.95
C ASP A 402 22.27 -19.61 -18.15
N LEU A 403 22.32 -20.50 -19.14
CA LEU A 403 21.27 -21.49 -19.37
C LEU A 403 21.22 -22.54 -18.26
N ASP A 404 22.39 -22.98 -17.78
CA ASP A 404 22.49 -23.93 -16.66
C ASP A 404 21.91 -23.31 -15.38
N ASP A 405 22.22 -22.04 -15.09
CA ASP A 405 21.71 -21.30 -13.93
C ASP A 405 20.17 -21.15 -14.03
N PHE A 406 19.64 -20.73 -15.19
CA PHE A 406 18.19 -20.62 -15.40
C PHE A 406 17.47 -21.96 -15.27
N PHE A 407 17.99 -23.02 -15.93
CA PHE A 407 17.41 -24.35 -15.83
C PHE A 407 17.40 -24.85 -14.37
N ASN A 408 18.47 -24.59 -13.62
CA ASN A 408 18.53 -24.93 -12.20
C ASN A 408 17.53 -24.13 -11.37
N VAL A 409 17.28 -22.85 -11.69
CA VAL A 409 16.20 -22.07 -11.05
C VAL A 409 14.85 -22.76 -11.24
N LEU A 410 14.51 -23.21 -12.47
CA LEU A 410 13.27 -23.92 -12.73
C LEU A 410 13.21 -25.25 -11.94
N LYS A 411 14.27 -26.06 -12.01
CA LYS A 411 14.37 -27.37 -11.35
C LYS A 411 14.25 -27.28 -9.83
N TRP A 412 14.92 -26.33 -9.19
CA TRP A 412 14.95 -26.20 -7.73
C TRP A 412 13.84 -25.30 -7.16
N SER A 413 13.02 -24.70 -8.02
CA SER A 413 11.83 -23.97 -7.59
C SER A 413 10.75 -24.90 -7.03
N THR A 414 9.94 -24.39 -6.11
CA THR A 414 8.71 -25.03 -5.62
C THR A 414 7.65 -25.13 -6.72
N ASP A 415 7.60 -24.12 -7.58
CA ASP A 415 6.50 -23.92 -8.54
C ASP A 415 6.68 -24.78 -9.78
N PHE A 416 7.90 -24.91 -10.29
CA PHE A 416 8.20 -25.57 -11.56
C PHE A 416 9.03 -26.85 -11.42
N GLY A 417 9.61 -27.11 -10.25
CA GLY A 417 10.31 -28.36 -9.95
C GLY A 417 9.40 -29.44 -9.38
N VAL A 418 9.73 -30.71 -9.62
CA VAL A 418 9.07 -31.89 -9.04
C VAL A 418 10.09 -32.97 -8.70
N ASP A 419 9.89 -33.66 -7.58
CA ASP A 419 10.72 -34.79 -7.20
C ASP A 419 10.22 -36.06 -7.92
N THR A 420 11.12 -36.71 -8.67
CA THR A 420 10.88 -38.02 -9.30
C THR A 420 11.81 -39.07 -8.67
N PRO A 421 11.57 -40.37 -8.90
CA PRO A 421 12.49 -41.43 -8.44
C PRO A 421 13.94 -41.25 -8.92
N GLU A 422 14.14 -40.61 -10.08
CA GLU A 422 15.45 -40.30 -10.68
C GLU A 422 16.05 -38.98 -10.16
N GLY A 423 15.42 -38.35 -9.17
CA GLY A 423 15.79 -37.08 -8.58
C GLY A 423 14.89 -35.93 -9.02
N ARG A 424 15.22 -34.72 -8.57
CA ARG A 424 14.41 -33.54 -8.89
C ARG A 424 14.54 -33.14 -10.37
N GLN A 425 13.42 -32.88 -11.02
CA GLN A 425 13.33 -32.49 -12.43
C GLN A 425 12.37 -31.31 -12.61
N VAL A 426 12.38 -30.70 -13.79
CA VAL A 426 11.37 -29.69 -14.17
C VAL A 426 10.06 -30.42 -14.48
N LYS A 427 8.93 -29.87 -14.05
CA LYS A 427 7.59 -30.44 -14.28
C LYS A 427 7.31 -30.59 -15.78
N ASN A 428 6.70 -31.73 -16.13
CA ASN A 428 6.18 -31.94 -17.49
C ASN A 428 5.15 -30.85 -17.84
N GLY A 429 5.31 -30.25 -19.02
CA GLY A 429 4.49 -29.11 -19.46
C GLY A 429 5.07 -27.74 -19.10
N VAL A 430 6.21 -27.66 -18.41
CA VAL A 430 6.94 -26.40 -18.22
C VAL A 430 8.04 -26.26 -19.25
N ILE A 431 8.05 -25.14 -19.99
CA ILE A 431 9.06 -24.80 -21.00
C ILE A 431 9.77 -23.52 -20.57
N GLY A 432 11.10 -23.57 -20.49
CA GLY A 432 11.89 -22.36 -20.29
C GLY A 432 11.98 -21.54 -21.57
N VAL A 433 11.93 -20.22 -21.49
CA VAL A 433 12.14 -19.29 -22.60
C VAL A 433 13.26 -18.35 -22.19
N PHE A 434 14.34 -18.31 -22.95
CA PHE A 434 15.47 -17.44 -22.68
C PHE A 434 15.62 -16.43 -23.82
N ALA A 435 15.37 -15.16 -23.54
CA ALA A 435 15.42 -14.09 -24.53
C ALA A 435 16.67 -13.22 -24.37
N ALA A 436 17.49 -13.15 -25.42
CA ALA A 436 18.72 -12.38 -25.36
C ALA A 436 19.09 -11.66 -26.64
N GLY A 437 19.90 -10.62 -26.46
CA GLY A 437 20.46 -9.83 -27.56
C GLY A 437 21.36 -10.66 -28.48
N ALA A 438 22.16 -11.56 -27.91
CA ALA A 438 23.01 -12.49 -28.63
C ALA A 438 23.27 -13.78 -27.84
N PHE A 439 23.62 -14.85 -28.56
CA PHE A 439 23.98 -16.14 -27.99
C PHE A 439 25.40 -16.51 -28.43
N GLU A 440 26.15 -17.13 -27.55
CA GLU A 440 27.52 -17.54 -27.82
C GLU A 440 27.54 -18.69 -28.84
N ASP A 441 28.21 -18.49 -29.98
CA ASP A 441 28.40 -19.50 -31.03
C ASP A 441 29.59 -20.41 -30.69
N ILE A 442 29.49 -21.17 -29.59
CA ILE A 442 30.48 -22.17 -29.18
C ILE A 442 29.92 -23.58 -29.30
N HIS A 443 30.77 -24.50 -29.74
CA HIS A 443 30.52 -25.93 -29.71
C HIS A 443 30.82 -26.47 -28.30
N ILE A 444 29.78 -26.88 -27.60
CA ILE A 444 29.83 -27.46 -26.26
C ILE A 444 30.11 -28.95 -26.40
N LYS A 445 31.18 -29.44 -25.76
CA LYS A 445 31.39 -30.88 -25.59
C LYS A 445 30.43 -31.40 -24.52
N VAL A 446 29.59 -32.36 -24.87
CA VAL A 446 28.72 -33.06 -23.92
C VAL A 446 29.20 -34.50 -23.79
N ASN A 447 29.42 -34.97 -22.56
CA ASN A 447 29.87 -36.34 -22.31
C ASN A 447 28.83 -37.34 -22.85
N GLY A 448 29.29 -38.28 -23.68
CA GLY A 448 28.47 -39.41 -24.11
C GLY A 448 28.07 -40.27 -22.90
N LYS A 449 26.91 -40.92 -22.98
CA LYS A 449 26.39 -41.77 -21.87
C LYS A 449 27.28 -42.98 -21.56
N ASP A 450 28.20 -43.36 -22.45
CA ASP A 450 28.97 -44.60 -22.34
C ASP A 450 30.50 -44.43 -22.53
N GLY A 451 31.07 -43.29 -22.14
CA GLY A 451 32.53 -43.08 -22.21
C GLY A 451 33.08 -42.84 -23.63
N THR A 452 32.21 -42.68 -24.63
CA THR A 452 32.56 -42.25 -25.98
C THR A 452 32.83 -40.73 -26.04
N GLU A 453 33.70 -40.33 -26.97
CA GLU A 453 34.10 -38.93 -27.20
C GLU A 453 32.85 -38.02 -27.29
N GLY A 454 32.83 -36.99 -26.45
CA GLY A 454 31.65 -36.14 -26.30
C GLY A 454 31.25 -35.42 -27.58
N GLU A 455 29.97 -35.49 -27.94
CA GLU A 455 29.39 -34.80 -29.08
C GLU A 455 29.55 -33.28 -28.91
N LYS A 456 30.02 -32.61 -29.97
CA LYS A 456 30.10 -31.15 -30.04
C LYS A 456 28.76 -30.60 -30.51
N ILE A 457 27.98 -30.03 -29.60
CA ILE A 457 26.67 -29.43 -29.90
C ILE A 457 26.71 -27.91 -29.77
N THR A 458 25.86 -27.22 -30.52
CA THR A 458 25.66 -25.77 -30.39
C THR A 458 24.92 -25.42 -29.10
N LEU A 459 25.00 -24.16 -28.66
CA LEU A 459 24.24 -23.67 -27.51
C LEU A 459 22.71 -23.84 -27.69
N ALA A 460 22.21 -23.70 -28.92
CA ALA A 460 20.79 -23.90 -29.23
C ALA A 460 20.36 -25.37 -29.08
N GLN A 461 21.20 -26.31 -29.54
CA GLN A 461 20.99 -27.75 -29.31
C GLN A 461 21.06 -28.09 -27.82
N TYR A 462 21.98 -27.47 -27.07
CA TYR A 462 22.07 -27.63 -25.63
C TYR A 462 20.81 -27.13 -24.91
N ALA A 463 20.33 -25.93 -25.24
CA ALA A 463 19.08 -25.37 -24.70
C ALA A 463 17.89 -26.29 -24.97
N SER A 464 17.81 -26.84 -26.18
CA SER A 464 16.75 -27.80 -26.56
C SER A 464 16.77 -29.06 -25.69
N ARG A 465 17.96 -29.58 -25.32
CA ARG A 465 18.10 -30.71 -24.39
C ARG A 465 17.64 -30.38 -22.96
N LEU A 466 17.66 -29.11 -22.57
CA LEU A 466 17.16 -28.61 -21.29
C LEU A 466 15.67 -28.21 -21.32
N ASN A 467 14.98 -28.42 -22.44
CA ASN A 467 13.62 -27.94 -22.68
C ASN A 467 13.51 -26.39 -22.55
N VAL A 468 14.53 -25.68 -23.04
CA VAL A 468 14.60 -24.21 -23.08
C VAL A 468 14.58 -23.74 -24.53
N GLN A 469 13.64 -22.85 -24.85
CA GLN A 469 13.54 -22.15 -26.12
C GLN A 469 14.36 -20.86 -26.07
N LEU A 470 15.12 -20.58 -27.13
CA LEU A 470 15.91 -19.35 -27.24
C LEU A 470 15.21 -18.35 -28.16
N LEU A 471 15.02 -17.12 -27.68
CA LEU A 471 14.51 -15.99 -28.47
C LEU A 471 15.63 -14.97 -28.73
N ARG A 472 15.91 -14.71 -30.01
CA ARG A 472 16.94 -13.79 -30.46
C ARG A 472 16.34 -12.45 -30.84
N ALA A 473 17.15 -11.39 -30.75
CA ALA A 473 16.76 -10.08 -31.28
C ALA A 473 16.40 -10.12 -32.78
N SER A 474 17.01 -11.02 -33.56
CA SER A 474 16.64 -11.25 -34.97
C SER A 474 15.20 -11.74 -35.14
N ASP A 475 14.69 -12.54 -34.20
CA ASP A 475 13.37 -13.15 -34.30
C ASP A 475 12.28 -12.08 -34.12
N PHE A 476 12.50 -11.13 -33.19
CA PHE A 476 11.63 -9.97 -33.01
C PHE A 476 11.72 -8.99 -34.19
N ASN A 477 12.92 -8.74 -34.72
CA ASN A 477 13.09 -7.91 -35.92
C ASN A 477 12.35 -8.51 -37.12
N GLN A 478 12.39 -9.84 -37.29
CA GLN A 478 11.62 -10.50 -38.34
C GLN A 478 10.13 -10.20 -38.21
N LYS A 479 9.56 -10.23 -36.99
CA LYS A 479 8.16 -9.86 -36.76
C LYS A 479 7.84 -8.40 -37.10
N LEU A 480 8.76 -7.47 -36.86
CA LEU A 480 8.60 -6.08 -37.30
C LEU A 480 8.61 -5.98 -38.83
N HIS A 481 9.52 -6.70 -39.51
CA HIS A 481 9.61 -6.68 -40.97
C HIS A 481 8.43 -7.37 -41.66
N ASP A 482 7.89 -8.44 -41.08
CA ASP A 482 6.63 -9.06 -41.54
C ASP A 482 5.47 -8.05 -41.51
N ARG A 483 5.55 -7.07 -40.60
CA ARG A 483 4.61 -5.95 -40.47
C ARG A 483 4.97 -4.74 -41.35
N GLN A 484 5.93 -4.88 -42.26
CA GLN A 484 6.43 -3.84 -43.17
C GLN A 484 7.16 -2.68 -42.48
N VAL A 485 7.68 -2.88 -41.27
CA VAL A 485 8.55 -1.90 -40.62
C VAL A 485 9.90 -1.85 -41.37
N PRO A 486 10.42 -0.66 -41.71
CA PRO A 486 11.70 -0.51 -42.41
C PRO A 486 12.87 -1.22 -41.71
N LYS A 487 13.78 -1.81 -42.48
CA LYS A 487 14.98 -2.52 -41.97
C LYS A 487 15.89 -1.67 -41.09
N GLU A 488 15.80 -0.37 -41.24
CA GLU A 488 16.56 0.60 -40.43
C GLU A 488 16.05 0.70 -38.99
N VAL A 489 14.81 0.28 -38.70
CA VAL A 489 14.22 0.26 -37.37
C VAL A 489 14.28 -1.16 -36.81
N THR A 490 15.04 -1.34 -35.73
CA THR A 490 15.22 -2.64 -35.07
C THR A 490 14.93 -2.54 -33.58
N VAL A 491 14.60 -3.66 -32.94
CA VAL A 491 14.37 -3.72 -31.49
C VAL A 491 15.57 -3.23 -30.70
N GLN A 492 16.80 -3.49 -31.18
CA GLN A 492 18.01 -2.99 -30.53
C GLN A 492 18.11 -1.46 -30.60
N LYS A 493 17.70 -0.85 -31.71
CA LYS A 493 17.68 0.62 -31.84
C LYS A 493 16.57 1.23 -30.97
N ILE A 494 15.40 0.61 -30.91
CA ILE A 494 14.30 1.03 -30.03
C ILE A 494 14.76 0.97 -28.56
N CYS A 495 15.36 -0.14 -28.12
CA CYS A 495 15.86 -0.27 -26.74
C CYS A 495 16.95 0.74 -26.39
N ARG A 496 17.79 1.14 -27.36
CA ARG A 496 18.80 2.19 -27.17
C ARG A 496 18.19 3.60 -27.13
N ALA A 497 17.13 3.83 -27.90
CA ALA A 497 16.48 5.13 -28.03
C ALA A 497 15.50 5.44 -26.88
N ALA A 498 14.90 4.41 -26.28
CA ALA A 498 13.90 4.59 -25.23
C ALA A 498 14.53 4.99 -23.89
N ARG A 499 13.92 5.93 -23.16
CA ARG A 499 14.40 6.35 -21.84
C ARG A 499 14.17 5.30 -20.74
N ASN A 500 13.08 4.56 -20.84
CA ASN A 500 12.66 3.56 -19.87
C ASN A 500 11.70 2.55 -20.51
N GLU A 501 11.31 1.54 -19.74
CA GLU A 501 10.41 0.46 -20.16
C GLU A 501 9.06 0.94 -20.72
N ASN A 502 8.47 1.99 -20.14
CA ASN A 502 7.20 2.55 -20.60
C ASN A 502 7.37 3.21 -21.98
N ASP A 503 8.50 3.88 -22.19
CA ASP A 503 8.83 4.49 -23.47
C ASP A 503 9.04 3.43 -24.55
N VAL A 504 9.66 2.28 -24.22
CA VAL A 504 9.76 1.12 -25.14
C VAL A 504 8.37 0.66 -25.58
N ARG A 505 7.47 0.39 -24.63
CA ARG A 505 6.11 -0.10 -24.93
C ARG A 505 5.34 0.90 -25.79
N ARG A 506 5.41 2.19 -25.44
CA ARG A 506 4.82 3.29 -26.23
C ARG A 506 5.36 3.35 -27.65
N MET A 507 6.68 3.25 -27.82
CA MET A 507 7.32 3.26 -29.14
C MET A 507 6.89 2.05 -29.97
N LEU A 508 6.89 0.85 -29.37
CA LEU A 508 6.48 -0.38 -30.04
C LEU A 508 5.01 -0.34 -30.47
N ASP A 509 4.10 0.13 -29.61
CA ASP A 509 2.69 0.33 -29.99
C ASP A 509 2.56 1.29 -31.18
N ALA A 510 3.24 2.45 -31.13
CA ALA A 510 3.19 3.42 -32.22
C ALA A 510 3.76 2.88 -33.54
N ILE A 511 4.87 2.14 -33.48
CA ILE A 511 5.50 1.48 -34.64
C ILE A 511 4.60 0.37 -35.17
N TRP A 512 3.98 -0.41 -34.30
CA TRP A 512 3.12 -1.54 -34.68
C TRP A 512 1.82 -1.10 -35.34
N ASP A 513 1.23 -0.02 -34.84
CA ASP A 513 -0.02 0.52 -35.36
C ASP A 513 0.20 1.24 -36.70
N LYS A 514 1.32 1.97 -36.85
CA LYS A 514 1.68 2.72 -38.07
C LYS A 514 3.14 2.48 -38.49
N PRO A 515 3.44 1.34 -39.14
CA PRO A 515 4.81 0.97 -39.55
C PRO A 515 5.51 1.99 -40.44
N GLU A 516 4.76 2.72 -41.27
CA GLU A 516 5.26 3.77 -42.15
C GLU A 516 5.89 4.95 -41.38
N ASN A 517 5.48 5.17 -40.12
CA ASN A 517 6.01 6.22 -39.26
C ASN A 517 7.17 5.73 -38.38
N ALA A 518 7.61 4.48 -38.51
CA ALA A 518 8.54 3.88 -37.55
C ALA A 518 9.88 4.64 -37.44
N VAL A 519 10.41 5.13 -38.56
CA VAL A 519 11.65 5.93 -38.59
C VAL A 519 11.46 7.24 -37.82
N LYS A 520 10.30 7.89 -38.01
CA LYS A 520 9.94 9.14 -37.31
C LYS A 520 9.78 8.92 -35.80
N VAL A 521 9.08 7.85 -35.39
CA VAL A 521 8.92 7.50 -33.96
C VAL A 521 10.29 7.32 -33.31
N LEU A 522 11.22 6.65 -34.00
CA LEU A 522 12.58 6.44 -33.51
C LEU A 522 13.36 7.76 -33.42
N SER A 523 13.31 8.63 -34.44
CA SER A 523 14.02 9.92 -34.43
C SER A 523 13.48 10.88 -33.37
N ASP A 524 12.17 10.90 -33.18
CA ASP A 524 11.50 11.74 -32.18
C ASP A 524 11.90 11.29 -30.77
N ALA A 525 11.97 9.98 -30.52
CA ALA A 525 12.45 9.43 -29.24
C ALA A 525 13.92 9.77 -28.97
N ILE A 526 14.80 9.69 -29.98
CA ILE A 526 16.21 10.06 -29.83
C ILE A 526 16.33 11.54 -29.44
N THR A 527 15.59 12.43 -30.10
CA THR A 527 15.62 13.87 -29.80
C THR A 527 15.08 14.15 -28.39
N ALA A 528 13.92 13.57 -28.05
CA ALA A 528 13.25 13.77 -26.77
C ALA A 528 14.05 13.26 -25.57
N ASN A 529 14.86 12.21 -25.77
CA ASN A 529 15.66 11.58 -24.72
C ASN A 529 17.14 12.01 -24.71
N SER A 530 17.48 13.09 -25.42
CA SER A 530 18.86 13.61 -25.53
C SER A 530 19.52 13.91 -24.18
N ASP A 531 18.74 14.33 -23.18
CA ASP A 531 19.19 14.57 -21.83
C ASP A 531 19.65 13.31 -21.09
N VAL A 532 19.04 12.15 -21.39
CA VAL A 532 19.46 10.83 -20.88
C VAL A 532 20.83 10.46 -21.42
N TYR A 533 21.05 10.67 -22.72
CA TYR A 533 22.32 10.30 -23.36
C TYR A 533 23.46 11.18 -22.85
N ARG A 534 23.23 12.49 -22.71
CA ARG A 534 24.21 13.40 -22.11
C ARG A 534 24.57 12.97 -20.69
N PHE A 535 23.58 12.59 -19.88
CA PHE A 535 23.83 12.07 -18.53
C PHE A 535 24.64 10.76 -18.55
N GLU A 536 24.36 9.85 -19.50
CA GLU A 536 25.14 8.62 -19.66
C GLU A 536 26.57 8.89 -20.10
N GLU A 537 26.78 9.87 -20.98
CA GLU A 537 28.11 10.34 -21.38
C GLU A 537 28.88 10.91 -20.18
N GLU A 538 28.25 11.73 -19.33
CA GLU A 538 28.84 12.23 -18.08
C GLU A 538 29.27 11.08 -17.14
N LEU A 539 28.48 10.00 -17.07
CA LEU A 539 28.83 8.80 -16.28
C LEU A 539 30.03 8.04 -16.88
N GLU A 540 30.17 8.03 -18.21
CA GLU A 540 31.24 7.34 -18.95
C GLU A 540 32.54 8.14 -19.03
N GLU A 541 32.50 9.47 -19.20
CA GLU A 541 33.68 10.35 -19.24
C GLU A 541 34.48 10.31 -17.92
N GLY A 542 33.78 10.11 -16.80
CA GLY A 542 34.42 9.85 -15.52
C GLY A 542 35.27 8.58 -15.47
N LYS A 543 35.21 7.67 -16.47
CA LYS A 543 36.12 6.52 -16.61
C LYS A 543 37.44 6.88 -17.31
N GLY A 544 37.48 7.98 -18.08
CA GLY A 544 38.60 8.32 -18.97
C GLY A 544 39.78 9.00 -18.29
N LYS A 545 39.57 9.68 -17.15
CA LYS A 545 40.63 10.37 -16.40
C LYS A 545 41.37 9.48 -15.39
N GLU A 546 40.89 8.26 -15.14
CA GLU A 546 41.38 7.38 -14.06
C GLU A 546 41.64 5.95 -14.56
N LYS A 547 42.52 5.79 -15.55
CA LYS A 547 43.15 4.49 -15.81
C LYS A 547 44.67 4.61 -15.86
N ARG A 548 45.30 4.39 -14.71
CA ARG A 548 46.40 3.42 -14.50
C ARG A 548 46.89 3.54 -13.06
N GLU A 549 46.21 2.87 -12.15
CA GLU A 549 46.89 2.21 -11.03
C GLU A 549 46.08 0.97 -10.68
N VAL A 550 46.73 -0.18 -10.82
CA VAL A 550 46.17 -1.48 -10.48
C VAL A 550 46.21 -1.57 -8.97
N LEU A 551 45.06 -1.67 -8.31
CA LEU A 551 44.97 -2.03 -6.89
C LEU A 551 44.27 -3.40 -6.72
N PRO A 552 44.65 -4.18 -5.69
CA PRO A 552 44.56 -5.63 -5.68
C PRO A 552 43.17 -6.16 -5.32
N THR A 553 42.95 -7.40 -5.73
CA THR A 553 41.66 -8.10 -5.80
C THR A 553 41.27 -8.82 -4.51
N GLU A 554 41.68 -8.33 -3.34
CA GLU A 554 41.38 -8.99 -2.06
C GLU A 554 40.59 -8.06 -1.13
N LEU A 555 39.37 -8.47 -0.82
CA LEU A 555 38.59 -7.96 0.32
C LEU A 555 39.38 -8.25 1.60
N PRO A 556 39.56 -7.29 2.53
CA PRO A 556 40.18 -7.60 3.81
C PRO A 556 39.30 -8.58 4.59
N SER A 557 39.90 -9.71 4.96
CA SER A 557 39.25 -10.76 5.72
C SER A 557 38.76 -10.24 7.07
N THR A 558 37.59 -10.68 7.49
CA THR A 558 37.05 -10.50 8.83
C THR A 558 37.96 -11.17 9.87
N ALA A 559 38.89 -10.42 10.44
CA ALA A 559 39.69 -10.81 11.59
C ALA A 559 39.82 -9.63 12.55
N ALA A 560 38.75 -9.37 13.31
CA ALA A 560 38.77 -8.57 14.52
C ALA A 560 37.49 -8.85 15.33
N ALA A 561 37.41 -10.07 15.85
CA ALA A 561 36.47 -10.43 16.91
C ALA A 561 37.21 -11.37 17.87
N GLU A 562 38.17 -10.81 18.59
CA GLU A 562 38.79 -11.37 19.80
C GLU A 562 39.63 -10.25 20.45
N VAL A 563 38.99 -9.47 21.34
CA VAL A 563 39.41 -9.08 22.71
C VAL A 563 38.19 -8.49 23.41
#